data_AF-A0A956SRD2-F1
#
_entry.id   AF-A0A956SRD2-F1
#
_cell.length_a   1.000
_cell.length_b   1.000
_cell.length_c   1.000
_cell.angle_alpha   90.00
_cell.angle_beta   90.00
_cell.angle_gamma   90.00
#
_symmetry.space_group_name_H-M   'P 1'
#
loop_
_entity.id
_entity.type
_entity.pdbx_description
1 polymer ?
#
loop_
_entity_poly.entity_id
_entity_poly.type
_entity_poly.pdbx_seq_one_letter_code
_entity_poly.pdbx_strand_id
1 'polypeptide(L)'
;MITLGEVVIVGGGCYGSFYLRQLARARAAGAATWRRVLVVDRDPGCRAASAIVDMSDTEFVQAPWSAFLDRWLGAPTRRADDMVVPSPLMPHLFADWVRTRATARWPEHRVEMVPVERAVGTPFDQLHPGDGNRYVSHADWICPVHCIEPATCPRIRAPRSWEMTETIAEWAGQGAADEGTPALGVFHCAHVTYGVGMVAARAVRDAADALDARLARHGSAEMVLASVSSCHGAIGVLRAEAR
;
A
#
# COMPACT_ATOMS: atom_id res chain seq x y z
N MET A 1 9.98 1.37 -22.49
CA MET A 1 10.87 1.40 -21.31
C MET A 1 10.21 2.28 -20.27
N ILE A 2 10.00 1.77 -19.06
CA ILE A 2 9.43 2.52 -17.92
C ILE A 2 10.55 3.27 -17.21
N THR A 3 10.28 4.50 -16.75
CA THR A 3 11.23 5.29 -15.94
C THR A 3 10.61 5.52 -14.56
N LEU A 4 11.35 5.17 -13.51
CA LEU A 4 10.91 5.28 -12.11
C LEU A 4 11.84 6.22 -11.33
N GLY A 5 11.34 6.78 -10.25
CA GLY A 5 12.10 7.55 -9.28
C GLY A 5 12.91 6.64 -8.37
N GLU A 6 12.70 6.76 -7.07
CA GLU A 6 13.18 5.77 -6.10
C GLU A 6 12.19 4.63 -5.98
N VAL A 7 12.70 3.41 -5.89
CA VAL A 7 11.89 2.23 -5.58
C VAL A 7 12.28 1.73 -4.20
N VAL A 8 11.36 1.84 -3.25
CA VAL A 8 11.56 1.33 -1.88
C VAL A 8 10.96 -0.07 -1.79
N ILE A 9 11.77 -1.07 -1.46
CA ILE A 9 11.32 -2.42 -1.15
C ILE A 9 11.22 -2.55 0.38
N VAL A 10 10.01 -2.75 0.88
CA VAL A 10 9.76 -2.95 2.31
C VAL A 10 9.92 -4.42 2.65
N GLY A 11 10.94 -4.73 3.45
CA GLY A 11 11.33 -6.08 3.82
C GLY A 11 12.29 -6.70 2.81
N GLY A 12 13.40 -7.26 3.29
CA GLY A 12 14.46 -7.94 2.55
C GLY A 12 14.39 -9.46 2.62
N GLY A 13 13.30 -10.03 3.12
CA GLY A 13 13.07 -11.48 3.18
C GLY A 13 12.88 -12.16 1.82
N CYS A 14 12.11 -13.26 1.80
CA CYS A 14 11.88 -14.03 0.57
C CYS A 14 11.25 -13.20 -0.56
N TYR A 15 10.21 -12.42 -0.25
CA TYR A 15 9.51 -11.57 -1.22
C TYR A 15 10.35 -10.38 -1.67
N GLY A 16 10.95 -9.62 -0.74
CA GLY A 16 11.79 -8.48 -1.08
C GLY A 16 12.97 -8.84 -1.97
N SER A 17 13.69 -9.91 -1.61
CA SER A 17 14.79 -10.42 -2.45
C SER A 17 14.32 -10.91 -3.82
N PHE A 18 13.10 -11.46 -3.92
CA PHE A 18 12.51 -11.86 -5.19
C PHE A 18 12.23 -10.64 -6.07
N TYR A 19 11.56 -9.61 -5.55
CA TYR A 19 11.28 -8.39 -6.31
C TYR A 19 12.55 -7.64 -6.70
N LEU A 20 13.57 -7.62 -5.84
CA LEU A 20 14.87 -7.07 -6.19
C LEU A 20 15.47 -7.77 -7.42
N ARG A 21 15.44 -9.11 -7.47
CA ARG A 21 15.90 -9.88 -8.64
C ARG A 21 15.06 -9.60 -9.89
N GLN A 22 13.74 -9.41 -9.75
CA GLN A 22 12.88 -9.08 -10.89
C GLN A 22 13.18 -7.69 -11.44
N LEU A 23 13.44 -6.70 -10.57
CA LEU A 23 13.89 -5.38 -11.00
C LEU A 23 15.21 -5.48 -11.77
N ALA A 24 16.22 -6.15 -11.21
CA ALA A 24 17.51 -6.35 -11.87
C ALA A 24 17.35 -6.95 -13.28
N ARG A 25 16.48 -7.97 -13.43
CA ARG A 25 16.12 -8.57 -14.73
C ARG A 25 15.43 -7.57 -15.67
N ALA A 26 14.50 -6.78 -15.16
CA ALA A 26 13.81 -5.76 -15.94
C ALA A 26 14.77 -4.70 -16.48
N ARG A 27 15.77 -4.27 -15.69
CA ARG A 27 16.81 -3.33 -16.14
C ARG A 27 17.75 -3.95 -17.16
N ALA A 28 18.22 -5.18 -16.91
CA ALA A 28 19.07 -5.89 -17.87
C ALA A 28 18.37 -6.08 -19.24
N ALA A 29 17.05 -6.26 -19.24
CA ALA A 29 16.24 -6.35 -20.45
C ALA A 29 15.83 -4.99 -21.06
N GLY A 30 16.24 -3.86 -20.47
CA GLY A 30 15.85 -2.52 -20.93
C GLY A 30 14.35 -2.20 -20.75
N ALA A 31 13.63 -2.99 -19.96
CA ALA A 31 12.19 -2.81 -19.73
C ALA A 31 11.91 -1.66 -18.74
N ALA A 32 12.80 -1.43 -17.78
CA ALA A 32 12.68 -0.37 -16.80
C ALA A 32 14.05 0.26 -16.44
N THR A 33 14.02 1.53 -16.07
CA THR A 33 15.13 2.25 -15.44
C THR A 33 14.62 2.97 -14.20
N TRP A 34 15.50 3.26 -13.25
CA TRP A 34 15.16 3.98 -12.02
C TRP A 34 16.34 4.81 -11.53
N ARG A 35 16.04 5.76 -10.63
CA ARG A 35 17.07 6.60 -10.00
C ARG A 35 17.85 5.85 -8.92
N ARG A 36 17.15 5.14 -8.03
CA ARG A 36 17.76 4.24 -7.03
C ARG A 36 16.75 3.21 -6.50
N VAL A 37 17.24 2.09 -6.00
CA VAL A 37 16.45 1.13 -5.22
C VAL A 37 16.93 1.17 -3.77
N LEU A 38 15.99 1.21 -2.83
CA LEU A 38 16.27 1.10 -1.39
C LEU A 38 15.60 -0.16 -0.88
N VAL A 39 16.35 -1.09 -0.30
CA VAL A 39 15.78 -2.24 0.41
C VAL A 39 15.84 -1.96 1.90
N VAL A 40 14.67 -1.93 2.54
CA VAL A 40 14.54 -1.55 3.95
C VAL A 40 14.16 -2.76 4.77
N ASP A 41 15.04 -3.17 5.69
CA ASP A 41 14.74 -4.23 6.65
C ASP A 41 15.31 -3.91 8.03
N ARG A 42 14.75 -4.54 9.06
CA ARG A 42 15.25 -4.50 10.43
C ARG A 42 16.45 -5.41 10.60
N ASP A 43 16.47 -6.52 9.88
CA ASP A 43 17.51 -7.54 9.93
C ASP A 43 18.61 -7.25 8.88
N PRO A 44 19.84 -6.90 9.30
CA PRO A 44 20.95 -6.70 8.38
C PRO A 44 21.42 -8.00 7.72
N GLY A 45 21.04 -9.17 8.27
CA GLY A 45 21.30 -10.49 7.70
C GLY A 45 20.21 -10.98 6.74
N CYS A 46 19.22 -10.13 6.40
CA CYS A 46 18.14 -10.54 5.51
C CYS A 46 18.64 -10.95 4.12
N ARG A 47 17.87 -11.81 3.43
CA ARG A 47 18.24 -12.40 2.13
C ARG A 47 18.60 -11.37 1.06
N ALA A 48 17.92 -10.22 1.07
CA ALA A 48 18.18 -9.16 0.11
C ALA A 48 19.53 -8.45 0.36
N ALA A 49 19.98 -8.32 1.61
CA ALA A 49 21.26 -7.68 1.93
C ALA A 49 22.43 -8.40 1.23
N SER A 50 22.45 -9.73 1.21
CA SER A 50 23.44 -10.51 0.48
C SER A 50 23.37 -10.36 -1.05
N ALA A 51 22.19 -10.01 -1.59
CA ALA A 51 21.97 -9.91 -3.04
C ALA A 51 22.35 -8.54 -3.63
N ILE A 52 22.56 -7.52 -2.79
CA ILE A 52 22.81 -6.13 -3.21
C ILE A 52 24.27 -5.88 -3.58
N VAL A 53 25.21 -6.74 -3.16
CA VAL A 53 26.67 -6.53 -3.26
C VAL A 53 27.14 -6.11 -4.65
N ASP A 54 26.47 -6.58 -5.71
CA ASP A 54 26.82 -6.30 -7.11
C ASP A 54 25.90 -5.27 -7.81
N MET A 55 25.11 -4.49 -7.06
CA MET A 55 24.10 -3.57 -7.59
C MET A 55 24.41 -2.11 -7.24
N SER A 56 25.11 -1.41 -8.13
CA SER A 56 25.58 -0.02 -7.93
C SER A 56 24.48 1.03 -7.68
N ASP A 57 23.24 0.72 -8.01
CA ASP A 57 22.06 1.58 -7.94
C ASP A 57 21.11 1.18 -6.80
N THR A 58 21.54 0.24 -5.95
CA THR A 58 20.73 -0.34 -4.88
C THR A 58 21.44 -0.18 -3.54
N GLU A 59 20.69 0.25 -2.53
CA GLU A 59 21.19 0.44 -1.17
C GLU A 59 20.37 -0.38 -0.18
N PHE A 60 21.04 -0.99 0.79
CA PHE A 60 20.40 -1.58 1.95
C PHE A 60 20.30 -0.54 3.07
N VAL A 61 19.09 -0.37 3.62
CA VAL A 61 18.82 0.54 4.73
C VAL A 61 18.32 -0.27 5.92
N GLN A 62 19.13 -0.36 6.97
CA GLN A 62 18.73 -0.99 8.22
C GLN A 62 17.83 -0.05 9.03
N ALA A 63 16.53 -0.33 9.08
CA ALA A 63 15.58 0.49 9.85
C ALA A 63 14.26 -0.26 10.13
N PRO A 64 13.54 0.11 11.21
CA PRO A 64 12.12 -0.19 11.34
C PRO A 64 11.35 0.41 10.15
N TRP A 65 10.46 -0.37 9.55
CA TRP A 65 9.74 0.03 8.33
C TRP A 65 8.92 1.31 8.52
N SER A 66 8.17 1.43 9.62
CA SER A 66 7.39 2.64 9.94
C SER A 66 8.28 3.86 10.06
N ALA A 67 9.33 3.81 10.87
CA ALA A 67 10.26 4.91 11.07
C ALA A 67 10.98 5.34 9.77
N PHE A 68 11.28 4.39 8.88
CA PHE A 68 11.81 4.71 7.55
C PHE A 68 10.76 5.42 6.70
N LEU A 69 9.55 4.86 6.61
CA LEU A 69 8.46 5.42 5.81
C LEU A 69 8.06 6.81 6.29
N ASP A 70 8.03 7.07 7.60
CA ASP A 70 7.78 8.38 8.20
C ASP A 70 8.72 9.45 7.63
N ARG A 71 10.03 9.18 7.67
CA ARG A 71 11.05 10.11 7.13
C ARG A 71 10.99 10.19 5.61
N TRP A 72 10.81 9.06 4.93
CA TRP A 72 10.88 8.99 3.47
C TRP A 72 9.66 9.62 2.81
N LEU A 73 8.44 9.21 3.18
CA LEU A 73 7.19 9.79 2.68
C LEU A 73 6.98 11.25 3.13
N GLY A 74 7.48 11.60 4.33
CA GLY A 74 7.41 12.97 4.86
C GLY A 74 8.39 13.95 4.21
N ALA A 75 9.35 13.49 3.42
CA ALA A 75 10.34 14.37 2.80
C ALA A 75 9.71 15.24 1.68
N PRO A 76 9.96 16.57 1.66
CA PRO A 76 9.40 17.46 0.65
C PRO A 76 9.94 17.18 -0.77
N THR A 77 11.04 16.43 -0.88
CA THR A 77 11.68 16.08 -2.14
C THR A 77 11.08 14.83 -2.82
N ARG A 78 10.01 14.24 -2.26
CA ARG A 78 9.37 13.04 -2.84
C ARG A 78 8.79 13.36 -4.21
N ARG A 79 9.07 12.49 -5.17
CA ARG A 79 8.63 12.65 -6.55
C ARG A 79 7.41 11.80 -6.85
N ALA A 80 6.68 12.16 -7.90
CA ALA A 80 5.47 11.45 -8.31
C ALA A 80 5.75 10.03 -8.84
N ASP A 81 6.97 9.79 -9.32
CA ASP A 81 7.46 8.52 -9.84
C ASP A 81 8.19 7.67 -8.78
N ASP A 82 8.22 8.11 -7.52
CA ASP A 82 8.71 7.30 -6.40
C ASP A 82 7.68 6.20 -6.05
N MET A 83 8.16 4.97 -5.94
CA MET A 83 7.34 3.77 -5.77
C MET A 83 7.74 2.99 -4.52
N VAL A 84 6.77 2.30 -3.93
CA VAL A 84 6.98 1.37 -2.81
C VAL A 84 6.54 -0.02 -3.25
N VAL A 85 7.42 -1.00 -3.17
CA VAL A 85 7.09 -2.43 -3.19
C VAL A 85 6.72 -2.81 -1.75
N PRO A 86 5.43 -2.99 -1.43
CA PRO A 86 5.01 -3.31 -0.07
C PRO A 86 5.43 -4.73 0.31
N SER A 87 5.67 -4.95 1.61
CA SER A 87 5.70 -6.30 2.15
C SER A 87 4.31 -6.93 2.00
N PRO A 88 4.18 -8.16 1.47
CA PRO A 88 2.89 -8.84 1.41
C PRO A 88 2.41 -9.32 2.79
N LEU A 89 3.26 -9.21 3.81
CA LEU A 89 2.94 -9.49 5.19
C LEU A 89 2.69 -8.17 5.93
N MET A 90 1.57 -8.15 6.67
CA MET A 90 1.17 -7.12 7.65
C MET A 90 2.36 -6.51 8.39
N PRO A 91 2.32 -5.21 8.74
CA PRO A 91 1.12 -4.39 8.98
C PRO A 91 0.67 -3.49 7.81
N HIS A 92 -0.48 -2.82 7.97
CA HIS A 92 -1.04 -1.83 7.03
C HIS A 92 -0.26 -0.49 7.13
N LEU A 93 1.02 -0.55 6.76
CA LEU A 93 2.01 0.51 6.98
C LEU A 93 1.60 1.88 6.42
N PHE A 94 0.88 1.90 5.30
CA PHE A 94 0.41 3.15 4.69
C PHE A 94 -0.71 3.79 5.51
N ALA A 95 -1.66 3.00 6.02
CA ALA A 95 -2.69 3.53 6.92
C ALA A 95 -2.07 4.03 8.23
N ASP A 96 -1.11 3.28 8.79
CA ASP A 96 -0.37 3.69 9.99
C ASP A 96 0.40 4.99 9.79
N TRP A 97 1.00 5.19 8.62
CA TRP A 97 1.69 6.43 8.28
C TRP A 97 0.71 7.61 8.21
N VAL A 98 -0.44 7.45 7.51
CA VAL A 98 -1.48 8.50 7.43
C VAL A 98 -1.97 8.87 8.83
N ARG A 99 -2.25 7.88 9.68
CA ARG A 99 -2.65 8.08 11.07
C ARG A 99 -1.61 8.85 11.86
N THR A 100 -0.35 8.38 11.85
CA THR A 100 0.75 8.99 12.60
C THR A 100 0.96 10.45 12.19
N ARG A 101 0.96 10.73 10.88
CA ARG A 101 1.07 12.10 10.36
C ARG A 101 -0.10 12.97 10.82
N ALA A 102 -1.34 12.46 10.76
CA ALA A 102 -2.52 13.19 11.21
C ALA A 102 -2.49 13.49 12.71
N THR A 103 -2.12 12.52 13.55
CA THR A 103 -1.94 12.73 15.00
C THR A 103 -0.91 13.82 15.30
N ALA A 104 0.22 13.85 14.59
CA ALA A 104 1.25 14.87 14.78
C ALA A 104 0.79 16.26 14.30
N ARG A 105 0.00 16.31 13.23
CA ARG A 105 -0.46 17.55 12.60
C ARG A 105 -1.64 18.21 13.32
N TRP A 106 -2.47 17.41 13.99
CA TRP A 106 -3.70 17.81 14.67
C TRP A 106 -3.71 17.33 16.14
N PRO A 107 -2.83 17.86 17.01
CA PRO A 107 -2.68 17.38 18.39
C PRO A 107 -3.93 17.55 19.26
N GLU A 108 -4.80 18.50 18.92
CA GLU A 108 -6.10 18.76 19.55
C GLU A 108 -7.20 17.79 19.11
N HIS A 109 -6.93 16.92 18.13
CA HIS A 109 -7.86 15.90 17.70
C HIS A 109 -7.49 14.53 18.30
N ARG A 110 -8.50 13.69 18.50
CA ARG A 110 -8.35 12.26 18.73
C ARG A 110 -8.36 11.58 17.36
N VAL A 111 -7.25 10.91 17.00
CA VAL A 111 -7.07 10.26 15.70
C VAL A 111 -6.79 8.78 15.90
N GLU A 112 -7.68 7.92 15.41
CA GLU A 112 -7.65 6.48 15.69
C GLU A 112 -8.06 5.63 14.49
N MET A 113 -7.52 4.42 14.41
CA MET A 113 -8.10 3.37 13.57
C MET A 113 -9.27 2.74 14.34
N VAL A 114 -10.41 2.58 13.66
CA VAL A 114 -11.58 1.90 14.22
C VAL A 114 -11.86 0.60 13.45
N PRO A 115 -12.44 -0.42 14.11
CA PRO A 115 -12.79 -1.67 13.46
C PRO A 115 -13.70 -1.48 12.24
N VAL A 116 -13.39 -2.18 11.16
CA VAL A 116 -14.18 -2.14 9.92
C VAL A 116 -15.34 -3.13 10.01
N GLU A 117 -16.35 -2.80 10.82
CA GLU A 117 -17.47 -3.70 11.13
C GLU A 117 -18.29 -4.07 9.90
N ARG A 118 -18.60 -3.09 9.04
CA ARG A 118 -19.42 -3.30 7.84
C ARG A 118 -18.67 -4.20 6.85
N ALA A 119 -19.30 -5.31 6.48
CA ALA A 119 -18.82 -6.19 5.44
C ALA A 119 -18.77 -5.49 4.08
N VAL A 120 -17.81 -5.88 3.24
CA VAL A 120 -17.69 -5.47 1.84
C VAL A 120 -18.48 -6.41 0.93
N GLY A 121 -18.62 -7.68 1.31
CA GLY A 121 -19.40 -8.68 0.58
C GLY A 121 -18.62 -9.41 -0.51
N THR A 122 -17.29 -9.35 -0.49
CA THR A 122 -16.44 -10.16 -1.38
C THR A 122 -16.46 -11.64 -0.95
N PRO A 123 -16.18 -12.60 -1.86
CA PRO A 123 -16.16 -14.03 -1.56
C PRO A 123 -15.37 -14.41 -0.30
N PHE A 124 -14.19 -13.81 -0.12
CA PHE A 124 -13.51 -13.81 1.17
C PHE A 124 -13.62 -12.41 1.77
N ASP A 125 -14.15 -12.31 2.98
CA ASP A 125 -14.34 -11.05 3.68
C ASP A 125 -14.29 -11.29 5.20
N GLN A 126 -13.20 -10.87 5.84
CA GLN A 126 -12.90 -11.18 7.23
C GLN A 126 -12.46 -9.94 8.00
N LEU A 127 -13.19 -9.60 9.07
CA LEU A 127 -12.72 -8.67 10.08
C LEU A 127 -11.71 -9.38 10.97
N HIS A 128 -10.49 -8.86 11.04
CA HIS A 128 -9.45 -9.46 11.85
C HIS A 128 -9.54 -8.92 13.31
N PRO A 129 -9.68 -9.81 14.31
CA PRO A 129 -10.00 -9.41 15.68
C PRO A 129 -8.85 -8.72 16.41
N GLY A 130 -7.61 -8.86 15.91
CA GLY A 130 -6.42 -8.31 16.56
C GLY A 130 -6.08 -6.88 16.15
N ASP A 131 -6.39 -6.49 14.92
CA ASP A 131 -6.01 -5.18 14.35
C ASP A 131 -7.21 -4.35 13.85
N GLY A 132 -8.42 -4.92 13.85
CA GLY A 132 -9.65 -4.25 13.42
C GLY A 132 -9.74 -4.01 11.90
N ASN A 133 -8.76 -4.47 11.12
CA ASN A 133 -8.79 -4.34 9.67
C ASN A 133 -9.71 -5.40 9.06
N ARG A 134 -10.34 -5.07 7.93
CA ARG A 134 -11.10 -6.03 7.12
C ARG A 134 -10.28 -6.45 5.91
N TYR A 135 -10.06 -7.75 5.80
CA TYR A 135 -9.32 -8.39 4.72
C TYR A 135 -10.30 -9.00 3.72
N VAL A 136 -10.12 -8.64 2.46
CA VAL A 136 -11.06 -8.95 1.38
C VAL A 136 -10.37 -9.59 0.20
N SER A 137 -11.08 -10.47 -0.51
CA SER A 137 -10.62 -11.07 -1.76
C SER A 137 -11.77 -11.50 -2.65
N HIS A 138 -11.63 -11.23 -3.95
CA HIS A 138 -12.50 -11.74 -5.01
C HIS A 138 -12.26 -13.22 -5.32
N ALA A 139 -11.19 -13.80 -4.80
CA ALA A 139 -10.93 -15.23 -4.85
C ALA A 139 -11.27 -15.87 -3.50
N ASP A 140 -12.14 -16.88 -3.52
CA ASP A 140 -12.38 -17.83 -2.43
C ASP A 140 -11.47 -19.08 -2.52
N TRP A 141 -10.46 -19.03 -3.40
CA TRP A 141 -9.45 -20.06 -3.61
C TRP A 141 -8.03 -19.50 -3.41
N ILE A 142 -7.06 -20.42 -3.28
CA ILE A 142 -5.64 -20.07 -3.22
C ILE A 142 -5.09 -19.88 -4.64
N CYS A 143 -4.60 -18.68 -4.92
CA CYS A 143 -3.87 -18.35 -6.16
C CYS A 143 -2.40 -18.80 -6.10
N PRO A 144 -1.71 -18.92 -7.25
CA PRO A 144 -0.25 -19.04 -7.26
C PRO A 144 0.40 -17.87 -6.51
N VAL A 145 1.45 -18.17 -5.74
CA VAL A 145 2.15 -17.18 -4.87
C VAL A 145 2.68 -15.96 -5.64
N HIS A 146 3.02 -16.13 -6.92
CA HIS A 146 3.51 -15.06 -7.79
C HIS A 146 2.49 -14.66 -8.87
N CYS A 147 1.20 -14.80 -8.58
CA CYS A 147 0.15 -14.34 -9.47
C CYS A 147 0.31 -12.82 -9.67
N ILE A 148 0.54 -12.41 -10.92
CA ILE A 148 0.62 -10.99 -11.30
C ILE A 148 -0.76 -10.37 -11.57
N GLU A 149 -1.81 -11.10 -11.21
CA GLU A 149 -3.21 -10.71 -11.43
C GLU A 149 -3.48 -10.27 -12.88
N PRO A 150 -3.24 -11.15 -13.87
CA PRO A 150 -3.43 -10.82 -15.28
C PRO A 150 -4.91 -10.62 -15.64
N ALA A 151 -5.16 -9.96 -16.77
CA ALA A 151 -6.49 -9.76 -17.32
C ALA A 151 -7.26 -11.07 -17.54
N THR A 152 -6.56 -12.16 -17.89
CA THR A 152 -7.16 -13.52 -17.95
C THR A 152 -6.72 -14.31 -16.73
N CYS A 153 -7.63 -14.59 -15.81
CA CYS A 153 -7.31 -15.28 -14.57
C CYS A 153 -6.93 -16.75 -14.85
N PRO A 154 -5.77 -17.24 -14.38
CA PRO A 154 -5.32 -18.60 -14.64
C PRO A 154 -6.15 -19.66 -13.91
N ARG A 155 -6.86 -19.28 -12.84
CA ARG A 155 -7.67 -20.21 -12.04
C ARG A 155 -9.02 -20.48 -12.69
N ILE A 156 -9.75 -19.43 -13.06
CA ILE A 156 -11.07 -19.57 -13.73
C ILE A 156 -10.96 -19.68 -15.25
N ARG A 157 -9.77 -19.43 -15.82
CA ARG A 157 -9.49 -19.47 -17.27
C ARG A 157 -10.39 -18.55 -18.10
N ALA A 158 -10.76 -17.41 -17.53
CA ALA A 158 -11.64 -16.42 -18.14
C ALA A 158 -11.12 -15.00 -17.84
N PRO A 159 -11.57 -13.98 -18.58
CA PRO A 159 -11.31 -12.59 -18.24
C PRO A 159 -11.72 -12.28 -16.81
N ARG A 160 -10.85 -11.57 -16.08
CA ARG A 160 -11.18 -10.99 -14.78
C ARG A 160 -12.23 -9.91 -15.00
N SER A 161 -13.34 -10.00 -14.27
CA SER A 161 -14.47 -9.06 -14.35
C SER A 161 -14.59 -8.18 -13.10
N TRP A 162 -13.51 -8.03 -12.34
CA TRP A 162 -13.50 -7.34 -11.05
C TRP A 162 -12.22 -6.53 -10.86
N GLU A 163 -12.33 -5.43 -10.11
CA GLU A 163 -11.22 -4.63 -9.61
C GLU A 163 -11.51 -4.23 -8.17
N MET A 164 -10.63 -4.57 -7.23
CA MET A 164 -10.83 -4.22 -5.82
C MET A 164 -10.92 -2.70 -5.60
N THR A 165 -10.21 -1.90 -6.41
CA THR A 165 -10.29 -0.43 -6.31
C THR A 165 -11.71 0.09 -6.55
N GLU A 166 -12.43 -0.49 -7.51
CA GLU A 166 -13.83 -0.16 -7.83
C GLU A 166 -14.75 -0.64 -6.71
N THR A 167 -14.58 -1.89 -6.26
CA THR A 167 -15.36 -2.47 -5.16
C THR A 167 -15.27 -1.64 -3.88
N ILE A 168 -14.07 -1.17 -3.51
CA ILE A 168 -13.89 -0.34 -2.32
C ILE A 168 -14.49 1.05 -2.51
N ALA A 169 -14.39 1.65 -3.70
CA ALA A 169 -14.99 2.95 -3.98
C ALA A 169 -16.53 2.88 -3.87
N GLU A 170 -17.15 1.86 -4.46
CA GLU A 170 -18.58 1.61 -4.36
C GLU A 170 -19.00 1.34 -2.92
N TRP A 171 -18.30 0.45 -2.22
CA TRP A 171 -18.57 0.14 -0.82
C TRP A 171 -18.47 1.38 0.07
N ALA A 172 -17.42 2.19 -0.06
CA ALA A 172 -17.23 3.41 0.73
C ALA A 172 -18.30 4.48 0.44
N GLY A 173 -18.87 4.49 -0.77
CA GLY A 173 -19.97 5.37 -1.14
C GLY A 173 -21.33 4.95 -0.56
N GLN A 174 -21.53 3.67 -0.27
CA GLN A 174 -22.76 3.15 0.33
C GLN A 174 -22.86 3.62 1.80
N GLY A 175 -23.93 4.36 2.13
CA GLY A 175 -24.16 4.93 3.48
C GLY A 175 -23.87 6.43 3.60
N ALA A 176 -23.34 7.06 2.55
CA ALA A 176 -23.02 8.49 2.52
C ALA A 176 -24.23 9.45 2.61
N ALA A 177 -25.46 8.94 2.51
CA ALA A 177 -26.66 9.76 2.41
C ALA A 177 -26.99 10.52 3.72
N ASP A 178 -26.57 10.00 4.88
CA ASP A 178 -26.97 10.55 6.19
C ASP A 178 -25.82 11.22 6.98
N GLU A 179 -24.55 10.82 6.77
CA GLU A 179 -23.37 11.37 7.48
C GLU A 179 -22.30 11.99 6.55
N GLY A 180 -22.58 12.04 5.24
CA GLY A 180 -21.66 12.49 4.19
C GLY A 180 -20.66 11.41 3.79
N THR A 181 -20.27 11.37 2.50
CA THR A 181 -19.36 10.33 1.97
C THR A 181 -18.01 10.37 2.68
N PRO A 182 -17.56 9.27 3.32
CA PRO A 182 -16.22 9.19 3.89
C PRO A 182 -15.15 9.56 2.86
N ALA A 183 -14.04 10.14 3.32
CA ALA A 183 -12.90 10.30 2.43
C ALA A 183 -12.30 8.91 2.12
N LEU A 184 -11.68 8.78 0.94
CA LEU A 184 -11.15 7.50 0.49
C LEU A 184 -9.68 7.64 0.09
N GLY A 185 -8.81 6.90 0.76
CA GLY A 185 -7.40 6.72 0.42
C GLY A 185 -7.15 5.29 -0.07
N VAL A 186 -6.94 5.11 -1.38
CA VAL A 186 -6.65 3.81 -1.98
C VAL A 186 -5.18 3.73 -2.40
N PHE A 187 -4.48 2.73 -1.88
CA PHE A 187 -3.09 2.42 -2.18
C PHE A 187 -3.07 1.20 -3.10
N HIS A 188 -3.27 1.44 -4.40
CA HIS A 188 -3.32 0.38 -5.40
C HIS A 188 -1.91 -0.14 -5.71
N CYS A 189 -1.69 -1.42 -5.42
CA CYS A 189 -0.49 -2.18 -5.72
C CYS A 189 -0.60 -2.77 -7.15
N ALA A 190 -0.09 -2.03 -8.13
CA ALA A 190 -0.11 -2.45 -9.52
C ALA A 190 1.21 -3.15 -9.90
N HIS A 191 1.12 -4.18 -10.74
CA HIS A 191 2.32 -4.83 -11.29
C HIS A 191 2.93 -3.95 -12.39
N VAL A 192 4.03 -3.27 -12.09
CA VAL A 192 4.63 -2.24 -12.97
C VAL A 192 5.56 -2.85 -14.02
N THR A 193 6.45 -3.76 -13.61
CA THR A 193 7.41 -4.39 -14.52
C THR A 193 7.80 -5.76 -13.99
N TYR A 194 7.94 -6.75 -14.88
CA TYR A 194 8.39 -8.11 -14.52
C TYR A 194 7.65 -8.71 -13.30
N GLY A 195 6.36 -8.41 -13.16
CA GLY A 195 5.55 -8.89 -12.04
C GLY A 195 5.91 -8.28 -10.68
N VAL A 196 6.58 -7.13 -10.64
CA VAL A 196 6.84 -6.37 -9.40
C VAL A 196 5.64 -5.49 -9.09
N GLY A 197 4.92 -5.82 -8.01
CA GLY A 197 3.82 -5.02 -7.47
C GLY A 197 4.32 -3.78 -6.75
N MET A 198 3.79 -2.60 -7.08
CA MET A 198 4.20 -1.34 -6.51
C MET A 198 3.00 -0.42 -6.23
N VAL A 199 3.12 0.37 -5.16
CA VAL A 199 2.24 1.47 -4.80
C VAL A 199 2.97 2.79 -5.04
N ALA A 200 2.31 3.76 -5.66
CA ALA A 200 2.89 5.09 -5.83
C ALA A 200 2.97 5.82 -4.48
N ALA A 201 4.14 6.38 -4.14
CA ALA A 201 4.31 7.17 -2.92
C ALA A 201 3.37 8.38 -2.88
N ARG A 202 3.08 8.95 -4.06
CA ARG A 202 2.12 10.04 -4.23
C ARG A 202 0.72 9.66 -3.73
N ALA A 203 0.24 8.46 -4.00
CA ALA A 203 -1.10 8.04 -3.56
C ALA A 203 -1.22 8.05 -2.02
N VAL A 204 -0.15 7.67 -1.31
CA VAL A 204 -0.11 7.70 0.16
C VAL A 204 -0.13 9.13 0.69
N ARG A 205 0.65 10.03 0.08
CA ARG A 205 0.68 11.45 0.45
C ARG A 205 -0.64 12.16 0.14
N ASP A 206 -1.23 11.91 -1.03
CA ASP A 206 -2.51 12.48 -1.44
C ASP A 206 -3.64 12.09 -0.47
N ALA A 207 -3.64 10.85 0.03
CA ALA A 207 -4.60 10.42 1.05
C ALA A 207 -4.44 11.22 2.36
N ALA A 208 -3.21 11.45 2.83
CA ALA A 208 -2.98 12.27 4.02
C ALA A 208 -3.35 13.74 3.81
N ASP A 209 -3.05 14.31 2.64
CA ASP A 209 -3.40 15.69 2.31
C ASP A 209 -4.94 15.85 2.18
N ALA A 210 -5.64 14.84 1.67
CA ALA A 210 -7.10 14.81 1.62
C ALA A 210 -7.74 14.74 3.02
N LEU A 211 -7.14 13.97 3.95
CA LEU A 211 -7.58 13.91 5.34
C LEU A 211 -7.42 15.28 6.01
N ASP A 212 -6.26 15.92 5.85
CA ASP A 212 -6.00 17.26 6.39
C ASP A 212 -6.98 18.29 5.86
N ALA A 213 -7.25 18.28 4.55
CA ALA A 213 -8.19 19.21 3.94
C ALA A 213 -9.61 19.03 4.52
N ARG A 214 -9.98 17.79 4.84
CA ARG A 214 -11.29 17.48 5.43
C ARG A 214 -11.37 17.92 6.89
N LEU A 215 -10.36 17.64 7.69
CA LEU A 215 -10.26 18.10 9.08
C LEU A 215 -10.27 19.63 9.16
N ALA A 216 -9.50 20.31 8.30
CA ALA A 216 -9.47 21.76 8.25
C ALA A 216 -10.83 22.39 7.92
N ARG A 217 -11.66 21.70 7.13
CA ARG A 217 -12.98 22.19 6.71
C ARG A 217 -14.09 21.86 7.70
N HIS A 218 -14.06 20.69 8.31
CA HIS A 218 -15.19 20.14 9.07
C HIS A 218 -14.92 19.95 10.57
N GLY A 219 -13.66 20.02 11.02
CA GLY A 219 -13.27 19.73 12.41
C GLY A 219 -13.36 18.24 12.79
N SER A 220 -13.87 17.40 11.88
CA SER A 220 -13.88 15.95 12.01
C SER A 220 -13.76 15.30 10.63
N ALA A 221 -13.30 14.06 10.60
CA ALA A 221 -13.20 13.27 9.39
C ALA A 221 -13.28 11.77 9.70
N GLU A 222 -14.01 11.05 8.85
CA GLU A 222 -13.85 9.61 8.67
C GLU A 222 -13.22 9.35 7.30
N MET A 223 -12.24 8.46 7.26
CA MET A 223 -11.54 8.08 6.04
C MET A 223 -11.35 6.56 5.96
N VAL A 224 -11.74 5.99 4.83
CA VAL A 224 -11.39 4.61 4.45
C VAL A 224 -9.97 4.59 3.88
N LEU A 225 -9.11 3.72 4.39
CA LEU A 225 -7.73 3.52 3.96
C LEU A 225 -7.54 2.07 3.49
N ALA A 226 -7.35 1.88 2.18
CA ALA A 226 -7.33 0.56 1.57
C ALA A 226 -6.02 0.30 0.83
N SER A 227 -5.25 -0.70 1.26
CA SER A 227 -4.14 -1.26 0.49
C SER A 227 -4.66 -2.42 -0.35
N VAL A 228 -4.68 -2.27 -1.67
CA VAL A 228 -5.37 -3.23 -2.55
C VAL A 228 -4.53 -3.59 -3.76
N SER A 229 -4.67 -4.81 -4.24
CA SER A 229 -4.36 -5.18 -5.62
C SER A 229 -5.65 -5.17 -6.44
N SER A 230 -5.70 -5.80 -7.61
CA SER A 230 -6.96 -6.02 -8.32
C SER A 230 -7.84 -7.09 -7.65
N CYS A 231 -7.22 -8.07 -7.00
CA CYS A 231 -7.94 -9.23 -6.44
C CYS A 231 -8.13 -9.18 -4.92
N HIS A 232 -7.20 -8.57 -4.16
CA HIS A 232 -7.16 -8.66 -2.70
C HIS A 232 -7.04 -7.27 -2.07
N GLY A 233 -7.45 -7.13 -0.81
CA GLY A 233 -7.36 -5.86 -0.09
C GLY A 233 -7.28 -6.00 1.42
N ALA A 234 -6.62 -5.03 2.04
CA ALA A 234 -6.65 -4.76 3.47
C ALA A 234 -7.23 -3.36 3.70
N ILE A 235 -8.31 -3.27 4.48
CA ILE A 235 -9.11 -2.07 4.67
C ILE A 235 -9.05 -1.68 6.14
N GLY A 236 -8.69 -0.43 6.41
CA GLY A 236 -8.84 0.21 7.70
C GLY A 236 -9.75 1.44 7.60
N VAL A 237 -10.36 1.82 8.71
CA VAL A 237 -11.09 3.09 8.82
C VAL A 237 -10.40 3.95 9.86
N LEU A 238 -10.07 5.18 9.48
CA LEU A 238 -9.52 6.20 10.35
C LEU A 238 -10.64 7.17 10.74
N ARG A 239 -10.76 7.45 12.03
CA ARG A 239 -11.60 8.53 12.57
C ARG A 239 -10.73 9.58 13.23
N ALA A 240 -11.07 10.83 12.98
CA ALA A 240 -10.42 11.99 13.56
C ALA A 240 -11.48 13.02 13.97
N GLU A 241 -11.49 13.42 15.23
CA GLU A 241 -12.46 14.37 15.80
C GLU A 241 -11.82 15.22 16.90
N ALA A 242 -12.36 16.41 17.16
CA ALA A 242 -11.89 17.24 18.26
C ALA A 242 -11.99 16.51 19.61
N ARG A 243 -11.01 16.73 20.49
CA ARG A 243 -11.02 16.17 21.85
C ARG A 243 -11.99 16.86 22.79
#